data_AF-A0A955FJX3-F1
#
_entry.id   AF-A0A955FJX3-F1
#
_cell.length_a   1.000
_cell.length_b   1.000
_cell.length_c   1.000
_cell.angle_alpha   90.00
_cell.angle_beta   90.00
_cell.angle_gamma   90.00
#
_symmetry.space_group_name_H-M   'P 1'
#
loop_
_entity.id
_entity.type
_entity.pdbx_description
1 polymer ?
#
loop_
_entity_poly.entity_id
_entity_poly.type
_entity_poly.pdbx_seq_one_letter_code
_entity_poly.pdbx_strand_id
1 'polypeptide(L)'
;MRHPNRKPQYLKNPRKRVSALETDLLADSSQRYSSIAPRLANGESRQAFKIIDKLAKTSMPQGKLMAADMAIEVATKTPGSAEQKQELLGKARNIWQTICSNELSLNTISYFGARARIGLSILPAISSIAIDRTLPDIQKTNAMYHNLILTANDVVKLSIDGHKRGDTRTSKYAAGLAGELAVNLLLLRFDINELGGEGEVALPSFFSEDAFGLNKRTNHGNSAWDISVFTDCSDDNISLLHAIQVKHSIHRSQSVASIQEKYDSSIACVVVNSDLALKPEEHVGTKSAMRSIIGCTLSELNDNMANSRVTSLLDARTELLLDTLDARSLNPPAIHY
;
A
#
# COMPACT_ATOMS: atom_id res chain seq x y z
N MET A 1 36.88 17.97 -56.92
CA MET A 1 36.16 18.43 -55.73
C MET A 1 35.63 17.23 -54.97
N ARG A 2 36.04 17.09 -53.70
CA ARG A 2 35.57 16.09 -52.73
C ARG A 2 34.28 16.60 -52.08
N HIS A 3 33.29 15.73 -51.89
CA HIS A 3 32.98 15.16 -50.57
C HIS A 3 31.84 14.13 -50.67
N PRO A 4 32.02 12.91 -50.11
CA PRO A 4 31.03 11.84 -50.19
C PRO A 4 30.00 11.92 -49.06
N ASN A 5 28.82 11.40 -49.37
CA ASN A 5 27.71 11.00 -48.49
C ASN A 5 28.08 10.82 -47.01
N ARG A 6 27.60 11.73 -46.15
CA ARG A 6 27.35 11.44 -44.73
C ARG A 6 25.89 11.04 -44.57
N LYS A 7 25.63 9.73 -44.42
CA LYS A 7 24.39 9.27 -43.80
C LYS A 7 24.37 9.78 -42.34
N PRO A 8 23.25 10.28 -41.82
CA PRO A 8 23.13 10.54 -40.39
C PRO A 8 23.19 9.19 -39.66
N GLN A 9 24.31 8.94 -38.97
CA GLN A 9 24.37 7.95 -37.91
C GLN A 9 23.45 8.44 -36.80
N TYR A 10 22.18 8.03 -36.83
CA TYR A 10 21.38 7.96 -35.63
C TYR A 10 22.11 7.03 -34.66
N LEU A 11 22.86 7.63 -33.73
CA LEU A 11 23.29 6.97 -32.51
C LEU A 11 22.01 6.51 -31.81
N LYS A 12 21.61 5.25 -32.09
CA LYS A 12 20.55 4.53 -31.40
C LYS A 12 20.99 4.45 -29.95
N ASN A 13 20.52 5.39 -29.14
CA ASN A 13 20.86 5.48 -27.73
C ASN A 13 20.32 4.20 -27.04
N PRO A 14 21.18 3.25 -26.64
CA PRO A 14 20.73 1.92 -26.19
C PRO A 14 19.83 2.02 -24.96
N ARG A 15 20.09 3.03 -24.10
CA ARG A 15 19.29 3.31 -22.90
C ARG A 15 17.82 3.65 -23.20
N LYS A 16 17.52 4.33 -24.31
CA LYS A 16 16.14 4.63 -24.71
C LYS A 16 15.39 3.40 -25.25
N ARG A 17 16.10 2.45 -25.87
CA ARG A 17 15.50 1.19 -26.34
C ARG A 17 15.25 0.22 -25.19
N VAL A 18 16.16 0.14 -24.22
CA VAL A 18 15.96 -0.67 -23.01
C VAL A 18 14.77 -0.13 -22.21
N SER A 19 14.67 1.18 -21.99
CA SER A 19 13.53 1.73 -21.23
C SER A 19 12.19 1.56 -21.94
N ALA A 20 12.14 1.64 -23.28
CA ALA A 20 10.91 1.40 -24.04
C ALA A 20 10.48 -0.08 -23.96
N LEU A 21 11.42 -1.01 -24.16
CA LEU A 21 11.16 -2.46 -24.08
C LEU A 21 10.77 -2.88 -22.67
N GLU A 22 11.36 -2.26 -21.66
CA GLU A 22 10.99 -2.41 -20.26
C GLU A 22 9.61 -1.81 -19.94
N THR A 23 9.28 -0.63 -20.48
CA THR A 23 7.94 -0.03 -20.30
C THR A 23 6.85 -0.89 -20.96
N ASP A 24 7.11 -1.41 -22.16
CA ASP A 24 6.21 -2.33 -22.85
C ASP A 24 6.07 -3.65 -22.07
N LEU A 25 7.15 -4.13 -21.46
CA LEU A 25 7.12 -5.28 -20.56
C LEU A 25 6.28 -5.02 -19.30
N LEU A 26 6.30 -3.82 -18.72
CA LEU A 26 5.42 -3.47 -17.58
C LEU A 26 3.97 -3.39 -17.99
N ALA A 27 3.67 -2.76 -19.12
CA ALA A 27 2.31 -2.65 -19.64
C ALA A 27 1.75 -4.04 -19.98
N ASP A 28 2.52 -4.87 -20.69
CA ASP A 28 2.16 -6.26 -21.03
C ASP A 28 2.06 -7.13 -19.77
N SER A 29 2.95 -6.98 -18.79
CA SER A 29 2.88 -7.77 -17.55
C SER A 29 1.73 -7.33 -16.65
N SER A 30 1.41 -6.02 -16.59
CA SER A 30 0.24 -5.48 -15.89
C SER A 30 -1.08 -5.97 -16.49
N GLN A 31 -1.18 -5.93 -17.82
CA GLN A 31 -2.35 -6.43 -18.54
C GLN A 31 -2.48 -7.96 -18.45
N ARG A 32 -1.36 -8.68 -18.52
CA ARG A 32 -1.33 -10.14 -18.28
C ARG A 32 -1.68 -10.48 -16.85
N TYR A 33 -1.20 -9.70 -15.89
CA TYR A 33 -1.51 -9.93 -14.49
C TYR A 33 -3.00 -9.74 -14.21
N SER A 34 -3.60 -8.66 -14.73
CA SER A 34 -5.04 -8.41 -14.64
C SER A 34 -5.88 -9.55 -15.25
N SER A 35 -5.36 -10.24 -16.28
CA SER A 35 -6.02 -11.42 -16.87
C SER A 35 -5.66 -12.76 -16.19
N ILE A 36 -4.67 -12.76 -15.28
CA ILE A 36 -4.20 -13.95 -14.55
C ILE A 36 -4.72 -13.96 -13.11
N ALA A 37 -4.99 -12.81 -12.48
CA ALA A 37 -5.59 -12.73 -11.15
C ALA A 37 -6.87 -13.59 -11.00
N PRO A 38 -7.83 -13.58 -11.95
CA PRO A 38 -8.99 -14.49 -11.90
C PRO A 38 -8.62 -15.97 -12.10
N ARG A 39 -7.51 -16.25 -12.80
CA ARG A 39 -7.03 -17.61 -13.09
C ARG A 39 -6.19 -18.19 -11.95
N LEU A 40 -5.56 -17.34 -11.13
CA LEU A 40 -4.89 -17.72 -9.89
C LEU A 40 -5.87 -18.17 -8.83
N ALA A 41 -7.05 -17.55 -8.77
CA ALA A 41 -8.17 -18.04 -7.97
C ALA A 41 -8.61 -19.47 -8.37
N ASN A 42 -8.33 -19.88 -9.61
CA ASN A 42 -8.63 -21.22 -10.15
C ASN A 42 -7.43 -22.19 -10.13
N GLY A 43 -6.33 -21.86 -9.44
CA GLY A 43 -5.20 -22.78 -9.24
C GLY A 43 -4.16 -22.83 -10.39
N GLU A 44 -4.19 -21.92 -11.36
CA GLU A 44 -3.21 -21.89 -12.47
C GLU A 44 -1.87 -21.22 -12.08
N SER A 45 -1.20 -21.73 -11.05
CA SER A 45 -0.04 -21.09 -10.41
C SER A 45 1.21 -20.99 -11.30
N ARG A 46 1.45 -21.96 -12.20
CA ARG A 46 2.69 -22.05 -13.02
C ARG A 46 2.93 -20.83 -13.92
N GLN A 47 1.88 -20.17 -14.41
CA GLN A 47 2.04 -18.99 -15.26
C GLN A 47 2.38 -17.74 -14.44
N ALA A 48 1.84 -17.61 -13.22
CA ALA A 48 2.20 -16.52 -12.32
C ALA A 48 3.66 -16.60 -11.87
N PHE A 49 4.16 -17.79 -11.51
CA PHE A 49 5.58 -17.98 -11.17
C PHE A 49 6.51 -17.45 -12.27
N LYS A 50 6.23 -17.77 -13.54
CA LYS A 50 7.04 -17.28 -14.67
C LYS A 50 6.99 -15.76 -14.82
N ILE A 51 5.85 -15.12 -14.54
CA ILE A 51 5.70 -13.67 -14.63
C ILE A 51 6.42 -12.98 -13.47
N ILE A 52 6.27 -13.50 -12.24
CA ILE A 52 6.99 -13.03 -11.06
C ILE A 52 8.49 -13.05 -11.33
N ASP A 53 9.03 -14.18 -11.81
CA ASP A 53 10.46 -14.31 -12.13
C ASP A 53 10.92 -13.34 -13.22
N LYS A 54 10.07 -13.08 -14.22
CA LYS A 54 10.37 -12.15 -15.31
C LYS A 54 10.41 -10.70 -14.81
N LEU A 55 9.42 -10.30 -14.02
CA LEU A 55 9.30 -8.96 -13.45
C LEU A 55 10.39 -8.67 -12.41
N ALA A 56 10.72 -9.65 -11.56
CA ALA A 56 11.77 -9.55 -10.55
C ALA A 56 13.16 -9.28 -11.17
N LYS A 57 13.40 -9.74 -12.40
CA LYS A 57 14.66 -9.57 -13.15
C LYS A 57 14.74 -8.25 -13.91
N THR A 58 13.67 -7.44 -13.95
CA THR A 58 13.70 -6.13 -14.62
C THR A 58 14.63 -5.16 -13.89
N SER A 59 15.18 -4.16 -14.59
CA SER A 59 16.00 -3.13 -13.93
C SER A 59 15.15 -2.08 -13.22
N MET A 60 13.85 -1.99 -13.56
CA MET A 60 12.93 -0.99 -13.03
C MET A 60 12.37 -1.35 -11.66
N PRO A 61 12.42 -0.43 -10.67
CA PRO A 61 11.84 -0.63 -9.35
C PRO A 61 10.34 -1.01 -9.36
N GLN A 62 9.57 -0.45 -10.30
CA GLN A 62 8.14 -0.71 -10.45
C GLN A 62 7.85 -2.19 -10.75
N GLY A 63 8.61 -2.78 -11.68
CA GLY A 63 8.45 -4.18 -12.06
C GLY A 63 8.81 -5.11 -10.91
N LYS A 64 9.87 -4.77 -10.17
CA LYS A 64 10.26 -5.49 -8.96
C LYS A 64 9.20 -5.44 -7.87
N LEU A 65 8.66 -4.25 -7.56
CA LEU A 65 7.56 -4.14 -6.59
C LEU A 65 6.36 -4.97 -7.01
N MET A 66 5.95 -4.84 -8.27
CA MET A 66 4.84 -5.63 -8.79
C MET A 66 5.11 -7.14 -8.66
N ALA A 67 6.33 -7.62 -8.95
CA ALA A 67 6.68 -9.03 -8.75
C ALA A 67 6.55 -9.49 -7.29
N ALA A 68 6.93 -8.63 -6.34
CA ALA A 68 6.81 -8.94 -4.92
C ALA A 68 5.36 -8.97 -4.47
N ASP A 69 4.56 -7.96 -4.85
CA ASP A 69 3.12 -7.88 -4.55
C ASP A 69 2.39 -9.11 -5.15
N MET A 70 2.72 -9.49 -6.39
CA MET A 70 2.24 -10.71 -7.03
C MET A 70 2.60 -11.98 -6.26
N ALA A 71 3.80 -12.07 -5.71
CA ALA A 71 4.22 -13.25 -4.96
C ALA A 71 3.44 -13.40 -3.64
N ILE A 72 3.19 -12.29 -2.93
CA ILE A 72 2.29 -12.26 -1.77
C ILE A 72 0.88 -12.71 -2.16
N GLU A 73 0.42 -12.20 -3.30
CA GLU A 73 -0.91 -12.47 -3.81
C GLU A 73 -1.13 -13.96 -4.07
N VAL A 74 -0.20 -14.59 -4.77
CA VAL A 74 -0.25 -16.02 -5.06
C VAL A 74 -0.17 -16.83 -3.76
N ALA A 75 0.68 -16.43 -2.83
CA ALA A 75 0.85 -17.12 -1.55
C ALA A 75 -0.43 -17.09 -0.69
N THR A 76 -1.19 -16.00 -0.74
CA THR A 76 -2.41 -15.80 0.05
C THR A 76 -3.65 -16.43 -0.59
N LYS A 77 -3.79 -16.36 -1.92
CA LYS A 77 -5.04 -16.79 -2.60
C LYS A 77 -4.99 -18.18 -3.23
N THR A 78 -3.81 -18.76 -3.44
CA THR A 78 -3.71 -20.05 -4.14
C THR A 78 -3.64 -21.19 -3.15
N PRO A 79 -4.43 -22.27 -3.32
CA PRO A 79 -4.21 -23.51 -2.59
C PRO A 79 -2.78 -24.01 -2.83
N GLY A 80 -2.05 -24.31 -1.76
CA GLY A 80 -0.65 -24.71 -1.84
C GLY A 80 -0.11 -25.14 -0.49
N SER A 81 1.00 -25.89 -0.49
CA SER A 81 1.66 -26.32 0.74
C SER A 81 2.31 -25.13 1.47
N ALA A 82 2.54 -25.29 2.77
CA ALA A 82 3.24 -24.29 3.57
C ALA A 82 4.60 -23.92 2.97
N GLU A 83 5.34 -24.89 2.44
CA GLU A 83 6.65 -24.69 1.81
C GLU A 83 6.56 -23.85 0.54
N GLN A 84 5.55 -24.08 -0.30
CA GLN A 84 5.33 -23.30 -1.53
C GLN A 84 4.99 -21.85 -1.21
N LYS A 85 4.13 -21.64 -0.21
CA LYS A 85 3.79 -20.29 0.27
C LYS A 85 5.03 -19.61 0.86
N GLN A 86 5.82 -20.31 1.66
CA GLN A 86 7.05 -19.80 2.24
C GLN A 86 8.09 -19.42 1.16
N GLU A 87 8.21 -20.21 0.09
CA GLU A 87 9.07 -19.88 -1.05
C GLU A 87 8.64 -18.56 -1.71
N LEU A 88 7.35 -18.38 -1.96
CA LEU A 88 6.79 -17.15 -2.55
C LEU A 88 7.00 -15.93 -1.65
N LEU A 89 6.70 -16.05 -0.36
CA LEU A 89 6.94 -14.99 0.63
C LEU A 89 8.45 -14.66 0.73
N GLY A 90 9.32 -15.67 0.66
CA GLY A 90 10.77 -15.50 0.60
C GLY A 90 11.24 -14.74 -0.66
N LYS A 91 10.63 -15.02 -1.82
CA LYS A 91 10.88 -14.25 -3.05
C LYS A 91 10.48 -12.79 -2.89
N ALA A 92 9.28 -12.51 -2.37
CA ALA A 92 8.81 -11.13 -2.12
C ALA A 92 9.79 -10.39 -1.20
N ARG A 93 10.20 -11.01 -0.09
CA ARG A 93 11.18 -10.47 0.85
C ARG A 93 12.50 -10.07 0.18
N ASN A 94 13.08 -11.00 -0.59
CA ASN A 94 14.36 -10.77 -1.26
C ASN A 94 14.29 -9.63 -2.28
N ILE A 95 13.17 -9.51 -2.99
CA ILE A 95 12.94 -8.42 -3.95
C ILE A 95 12.85 -7.08 -3.23
N TRP A 96 12.05 -6.97 -2.17
CA TRP A 96 11.94 -5.74 -1.39
C TRP A 96 13.27 -5.36 -0.72
N GLN A 97 14.01 -6.30 -0.15
CA GLN A 97 15.35 -6.06 0.40
C GLN A 97 16.33 -5.55 -0.66
N THR A 98 16.23 -6.05 -1.90
CA THR A 98 17.04 -5.55 -3.01
C THR A 98 16.70 -4.10 -3.35
N ILE A 99 15.41 -3.74 -3.36
CA ILE A 99 14.98 -2.35 -3.58
C ILE A 99 15.53 -1.45 -2.47
N CYS A 100 15.35 -1.83 -1.20
CA CYS A 100 15.81 -1.03 -0.07
C CYS A 100 17.34 -0.89 -0.01
N SER A 101 18.10 -1.95 -0.30
CA SER A 101 19.57 -1.92 -0.27
C SER A 101 20.15 -0.97 -1.33
N ASN A 102 19.56 -0.93 -2.53
CA ASN A 102 19.97 0.01 -3.57
C ASN A 102 19.77 1.47 -3.15
N GLU A 103 18.75 1.77 -2.36
CA GLU A 103 18.48 3.12 -1.87
C GLU A 103 19.38 3.54 -0.70
N LEU A 104 19.73 2.61 0.20
CA LEU A 104 20.70 2.88 1.27
C LEU A 104 22.03 3.37 0.71
N SER A 105 22.50 2.77 -0.41
CA SER A 105 23.73 3.22 -1.08
C SER A 105 23.66 4.65 -1.64
N LEU A 106 22.45 5.19 -1.80
CA LEU A 106 22.19 6.52 -2.36
C LEU A 106 21.82 7.56 -1.29
N ASN A 107 21.79 7.18 0.00
CA ASN A 107 21.37 8.04 1.12
C ASN A 107 20.05 8.80 0.86
N THR A 108 19.11 8.16 0.15
CA THR A 108 17.80 8.71 -0.18
C THR A 108 16.74 7.63 -0.03
N ILE A 109 15.49 8.02 0.25
CA ILE A 109 14.33 7.13 0.15
C ILE A 109 13.49 7.55 -1.05
N SER A 110 13.19 6.62 -1.95
CA SER A 110 12.24 6.85 -3.04
C SER A 110 10.85 6.36 -2.65
N TYR A 111 9.84 6.75 -3.43
CA TYR A 111 8.48 6.21 -3.27
C TYR A 111 8.47 4.66 -3.32
N PHE A 112 9.30 4.07 -4.19
CA PHE A 112 9.35 2.62 -4.35
C PHE A 112 10.03 1.93 -3.17
N GLY A 113 11.11 2.52 -2.63
CA GLY A 113 11.72 2.01 -1.42
C GLY A 113 10.85 2.17 -0.19
N ALA A 114 10.03 3.23 -0.11
CA ALA A 114 9.02 3.34 0.93
C ALA A 114 8.00 2.18 0.85
N ARG A 115 7.44 1.89 -0.33
CA ARG A 115 6.55 0.73 -0.53
C ARG A 115 7.23 -0.60 -0.19
N ALA A 116 8.50 -0.78 -0.56
CA ALA A 116 9.26 -1.97 -0.21
C ALA A 116 9.48 -2.12 1.30
N ARG A 117 9.76 -1.02 2.02
CA ARG A 117 9.88 -1.02 3.50
C ARG A 117 8.56 -1.35 4.17
N ILE A 118 7.45 -0.84 3.66
CA ILE A 118 6.09 -1.21 4.12
C ILE A 118 5.89 -2.72 3.95
N GLY A 119 6.16 -3.26 2.75
CA GLY A 119 6.07 -4.69 2.47
C GLY A 119 6.91 -5.55 3.42
N LEU A 120 8.15 -5.12 3.72
CA LEU A 120 9.00 -5.82 4.69
C LEU A 120 8.46 -5.77 6.12
N SER A 121 7.82 -4.66 6.50
CA SER A 121 7.28 -4.44 7.86
C SER A 121 6.06 -5.32 8.14
N ILE A 122 5.23 -5.55 7.12
CA ILE A 122 3.98 -6.30 7.23
C ILE A 122 4.13 -7.79 6.87
N LEU A 123 5.26 -8.20 6.28
CA LEU A 123 5.50 -9.59 5.85
C LEU A 123 5.28 -10.64 6.96
N PRO A 124 5.66 -10.42 8.24
CA PRO A 124 5.36 -11.38 9.31
C PRO A 124 3.85 -11.61 9.52
N ALA A 125 3.04 -10.55 9.39
CA ALA A 125 1.59 -10.65 9.48
C ALA A 125 1.02 -11.42 8.29
N ILE A 126 1.48 -11.10 7.07
CA ILE A 126 1.10 -11.87 5.86
C ILE A 126 1.43 -13.35 6.03
N SER A 127 2.60 -13.69 6.59
CA SER A 127 3.01 -15.08 6.79
C SER A 127 2.04 -15.82 7.71
N SER A 128 1.58 -15.17 8.77
CA SER A 128 0.61 -15.75 9.72
C SER A 128 -0.71 -16.05 8.99
N ILE A 129 -1.21 -15.10 8.19
CA ILE A 129 -2.45 -15.26 7.42
C ILE A 129 -2.32 -16.32 6.31
N ALA A 130 -1.22 -16.26 5.55
CA ALA A 130 -1.05 -17.10 4.36
C ALA A 130 -0.70 -18.54 4.71
N ILE A 131 0.20 -18.75 5.67
CA ILE A 131 0.75 -20.08 6.02
C ILE A 131 -0.01 -20.67 7.20
N ASP A 132 -0.06 -19.94 8.31
CA ASP A 132 -0.58 -20.45 9.58
C ASP A 132 -2.11 -20.39 9.64
N ARG A 133 -2.73 -19.62 8.72
CA ARG A 133 -4.18 -19.35 8.69
C ARG A 133 -4.70 -18.72 9.99
N THR A 134 -3.84 -17.95 10.66
CA THR A 134 -4.20 -17.19 11.86
C THR A 134 -3.94 -15.70 11.68
N LEU A 135 -4.60 -14.88 12.50
CA LEU A 135 -4.17 -13.50 12.70
C LEU A 135 -2.75 -13.49 13.32
N PRO A 136 -1.94 -12.44 13.05
CA PRO A 136 -0.68 -12.26 13.75
C PRO A 136 -0.92 -12.03 15.24
N ASP A 137 -0.03 -12.57 16.07
CA ASP A 137 0.00 -12.24 17.50
C ASP A 137 0.36 -10.77 17.76
N ILE A 138 0.04 -10.30 18.97
CA ILE A 138 0.34 -8.94 19.43
C ILE A 138 1.81 -8.54 19.27
N GLN A 139 2.77 -9.48 19.35
CA GLN A 139 4.19 -9.15 19.19
C GLN A 139 4.51 -8.78 17.75
N LYS A 140 3.98 -9.54 16.78
CA LYS A 140 4.07 -9.24 15.35
C LYS A 140 3.34 -7.94 15.01
N THR A 141 2.15 -7.72 15.56
CA THR A 141 1.39 -6.48 15.34
C THR A 141 2.14 -5.25 15.87
N ASN A 142 2.70 -5.33 17.08
CA ASN A 142 3.55 -4.27 17.64
C ASN A 142 4.80 -4.00 16.79
N ALA A 143 5.50 -5.06 16.37
CA ALA A 143 6.67 -4.92 15.51
C ALA A 143 6.31 -4.25 14.17
N MET A 144 5.18 -4.63 13.59
CA MET A 144 4.64 -4.02 12.38
C MET A 144 4.32 -2.53 12.61
N TYR A 145 3.57 -2.19 13.67
CA TYR A 145 3.24 -0.82 14.04
C TYR A 145 4.50 0.06 14.17
N HIS A 146 5.48 -0.38 14.96
CA HIS A 146 6.74 0.35 15.16
C HIS A 146 7.51 0.60 13.85
N ASN A 147 7.64 -0.42 13.00
CA ASN A 147 8.35 -0.30 11.73
C ASN A 147 7.62 0.63 10.74
N LEU A 148 6.28 0.59 10.74
CA LEU A 148 5.46 1.46 9.89
C LEU A 148 5.52 2.92 10.33
N ILE A 149 5.61 3.24 11.63
CA ILE A 149 5.78 4.62 12.11
C ILE A 149 7.03 5.26 11.51
N LEU A 150 8.16 4.55 11.57
CA LEU A 150 9.43 5.04 11.06
C LEU A 150 9.36 5.28 9.55
N THR A 151 8.74 4.34 8.82
CA THR A 151 8.54 4.47 7.38
C THR A 151 7.60 5.63 7.04
N ALA A 152 6.51 5.81 7.79
CA ALA A 152 5.56 6.91 7.62
C ALA A 152 6.22 8.28 7.80
N ASN A 153 7.06 8.42 8.82
CA ASN A 153 7.85 9.64 9.04
C ASN A 153 8.76 9.95 7.84
N ASP A 154 9.45 8.95 7.30
CA ASP A 154 10.29 9.13 6.11
C ASP A 154 9.48 9.49 4.85
N VAL A 155 8.29 8.92 4.68
CA VAL A 155 7.37 9.28 3.58
C VAL A 155 6.86 10.73 3.72
N VAL A 156 6.58 11.20 4.94
CA VAL A 156 6.21 12.61 5.18
C VAL A 156 7.36 13.54 4.77
N LYS A 157 8.60 13.21 5.14
CA LYS A 157 9.79 13.98 4.72
C LYS A 157 9.93 13.99 3.19
N LEU A 158 9.78 12.84 2.55
CA LEU A 158 9.79 12.70 1.09
C LEU A 158 8.73 13.61 0.43
N SER A 159 7.52 13.67 0.98
CA SER A 159 6.44 14.55 0.46
C SER A 159 6.81 16.03 0.57
N ILE A 160 7.35 16.45 1.71
CA ILE A 160 7.77 17.83 1.99
C ILE A 160 8.93 18.24 1.06
N ASP A 161 9.96 17.39 0.94
CA ASP A 161 11.13 17.68 0.13
C ASP A 161 10.81 17.70 -1.36
N GLY A 162 9.93 16.79 -1.82
CA GLY A 162 9.39 16.83 -3.18
C GLY A 162 8.69 18.17 -3.47
N HIS A 163 7.87 18.66 -2.53
CA HIS A 163 7.21 19.96 -2.67
C HIS A 163 8.21 21.12 -2.74
N LYS A 164 9.19 21.17 -1.83
CA LYS A 164 10.25 22.21 -1.80
C LYS A 164 11.07 22.25 -3.09
N ARG A 165 11.30 21.10 -3.73
CA ARG A 165 12.05 20.97 -4.97
C ARG A 165 11.20 21.20 -6.23
N GLY A 166 9.91 21.46 -6.09
CA GLY A 166 8.98 21.57 -7.23
C GLY A 166 8.63 20.24 -7.91
N ASP A 167 9.02 19.10 -7.33
CA ASP A 167 8.62 17.77 -7.79
C ASP A 167 7.21 17.44 -7.25
N THR A 168 6.23 18.03 -7.92
CA THR A 168 4.82 17.88 -7.57
C THR A 168 4.32 16.44 -7.67
N ARG A 169 4.91 15.62 -8.54
CA ARG A 169 4.47 14.24 -8.75
C ARG A 169 4.89 13.36 -7.57
N THR A 170 6.17 13.38 -7.21
CA THR A 170 6.68 12.64 -6.04
C THR A 170 6.00 13.12 -4.77
N SER A 171 5.82 14.43 -4.61
CA SER A 171 5.14 15.00 -3.44
C SER A 171 3.71 14.50 -3.28
N LYS A 172 2.93 14.43 -4.38
CA LYS A 172 1.56 13.92 -4.39
C LYS A 172 1.48 12.42 -4.07
N TYR A 173 2.34 11.60 -4.68
CA TYR A 173 2.36 10.16 -4.39
C TYR A 173 2.76 9.88 -2.93
N ALA A 174 3.78 10.58 -2.43
CA ALA A 174 4.19 10.47 -1.03
C ALA A 174 3.10 10.96 -0.07
N ALA A 175 2.35 12.02 -0.41
CA ALA A 175 1.22 12.47 0.40
C ALA A 175 0.07 11.45 0.43
N GLY A 176 -0.21 10.79 -0.70
CA GLY A 176 -1.16 9.68 -0.78
C GLY A 176 -0.75 8.53 0.13
N LEU A 177 0.49 8.06 -0.02
CA LEU A 177 1.05 6.97 0.79
C LEU A 177 1.11 7.30 2.28
N ALA A 178 1.44 8.54 2.65
CA ALA A 178 1.38 8.99 4.03
C ALA A 178 -0.06 8.98 4.57
N GLY A 179 -1.06 9.25 3.73
CA GLY A 179 -2.47 9.11 4.09
C GLY A 179 -2.83 7.66 4.40
N GLU A 180 -2.45 6.72 3.52
CA GLU A 180 -2.63 5.27 3.74
C GLU A 180 -1.99 4.83 5.06
N LEU A 181 -0.74 5.24 5.30
CA LEU A 181 -0.02 4.90 6.54
C LEU A 181 -0.66 5.53 7.77
N ALA A 182 -1.19 6.74 7.70
CA ALA A 182 -1.87 7.37 8.84
C ALA A 182 -3.11 6.57 9.27
N VAL A 183 -3.94 6.13 8.31
CA VAL A 183 -5.11 5.29 8.60
C VAL A 183 -4.68 3.92 9.15
N ASN A 184 -3.70 3.28 8.51
CA ASN A 184 -3.21 1.98 8.93
C ASN A 184 -2.63 2.02 10.36
N LEU A 185 -1.86 3.06 10.70
CA LEU A 185 -1.31 3.24 12.05
C LEU A 185 -2.38 3.44 13.12
N LEU A 186 -3.48 4.16 12.82
CA LEU A 186 -4.59 4.30 13.78
C LEU A 186 -5.28 2.96 14.03
N LEU A 187 -5.50 2.16 12.99
CA LEU A 187 -6.12 0.83 13.11
C LEU A 187 -5.22 -0.15 13.88
N LEU A 188 -3.92 -0.19 13.58
CA LEU A 188 -2.97 -1.04 14.31
C LEU A 188 -2.86 -0.63 15.78
N ARG A 189 -2.88 0.68 16.06
CA ARG A 189 -2.86 1.18 17.43
C ARG A 189 -4.14 0.79 18.18
N PHE A 190 -5.29 0.87 17.53
CA PHE A 190 -6.57 0.42 18.09
C PHE A 190 -6.53 -1.08 18.41
N ASP A 191 -6.09 -1.91 17.47
CA ASP A 191 -5.95 -3.34 17.70
C ASP A 191 -5.02 -3.65 18.90
N ILE A 192 -3.85 -3.03 18.96
CA ILE A 192 -2.90 -3.24 20.06
C ILE A 192 -3.46 -2.80 21.43
N ASN A 193 -4.06 -1.61 21.50
CA ASN A 193 -4.41 -0.98 22.78
C ASN A 193 -5.80 -1.39 23.30
N GLU A 194 -6.77 -1.55 22.41
CA GLU A 194 -8.18 -1.78 22.78
C GLU A 194 -8.59 -3.25 22.58
N LEU A 195 -8.07 -3.92 21.55
CA LEU A 195 -8.40 -5.32 21.24
C LEU A 195 -7.34 -6.32 21.73
N GLY A 196 -6.25 -5.85 22.33
CA GLY A 196 -5.16 -6.69 22.83
C GLY A 196 -4.36 -7.40 21.74
N GLY A 197 -4.44 -6.95 20.48
CA GLY A 197 -3.71 -7.52 19.35
C GLY A 197 -4.25 -8.87 18.87
N GLU A 198 -5.50 -9.21 19.20
CA GLU A 198 -6.13 -10.50 18.90
C GLU A 198 -7.45 -10.35 18.12
N GLY A 199 -7.95 -9.13 17.91
CA GLY A 199 -9.27 -8.90 17.31
C GLY A 199 -9.24 -8.68 15.79
N GLU A 200 -8.33 -7.83 15.33
CA GLU A 200 -8.32 -7.37 13.94
C GLU A 200 -6.91 -7.04 13.45
N VAL A 201 -6.60 -7.23 12.17
CA VAL A 201 -5.33 -6.72 11.60
C VAL A 201 -5.56 -5.92 10.33
N ALA A 202 -5.08 -4.67 10.34
CA ALA A 202 -5.07 -3.81 9.17
C ALA A 202 -3.80 -4.01 8.34
N LEU A 203 -3.95 -4.47 7.09
CA LEU A 203 -2.86 -4.67 6.14
C LEU A 203 -3.09 -3.86 4.86
N PRO A 204 -2.05 -3.30 4.24
CA PRO A 204 -2.13 -2.80 2.87
C PRO A 204 -2.71 -3.86 1.93
N SER A 205 -3.59 -3.44 1.03
CA SER A 205 -4.08 -4.29 -0.05
C SER A 205 -2.96 -4.55 -1.06
N PHE A 206 -2.76 -5.82 -1.41
CA PHE A 206 -1.73 -6.26 -2.37
C PHE A 206 -2.28 -6.42 -3.80
N PHE A 207 -3.56 -6.13 -4.04
CA PHE A 207 -4.28 -6.45 -5.29
C PHE A 207 -4.48 -5.29 -6.28
N SER A 208 -4.76 -5.69 -7.53
CA SER A 208 -4.33 -5.14 -8.83
C SER A 208 -5.10 -3.98 -9.48
N GLU A 209 -6.16 -3.44 -8.88
CA GLU A 209 -7.07 -2.59 -9.66
C GLU A 209 -6.61 -1.14 -9.85
N ASP A 210 -5.71 -0.64 -9.00
CA ASP A 210 -5.22 0.75 -9.09
C ASP A 210 -3.87 0.90 -9.80
N ALA A 211 -3.19 -0.20 -10.12
CA ALA A 211 -1.79 -0.14 -10.51
C ALA A 211 -1.56 0.60 -11.86
N PHE A 212 -2.54 0.66 -12.78
CA PHE A 212 -2.29 1.18 -14.14
C PHE A 212 -3.47 1.86 -14.84
N GLY A 213 -4.48 2.37 -14.11
CA GLY A 213 -5.55 3.18 -14.71
C GLY A 213 -6.38 2.44 -15.77
N LEU A 214 -6.58 1.13 -15.59
CA LEU A 214 -7.35 0.27 -16.49
C LEU A 214 -8.87 0.41 -16.32
N ASN A 215 -9.36 0.95 -15.20
CA ASN A 215 -10.78 1.23 -14.96
C ASN A 215 -11.30 2.53 -15.60
N LYS A 216 -10.61 3.08 -16.61
CA LYS A 216 -11.06 4.32 -17.30
C LYS A 216 -12.34 4.18 -18.13
N ARG A 217 -13.02 3.03 -18.15
CA ARG A 217 -14.08 2.75 -19.14
C ARG A 217 -15.37 2.12 -18.65
N THR A 218 -15.59 1.93 -17.35
CA THR A 218 -16.84 1.33 -16.86
C THR A 218 -17.53 2.26 -15.87
N ASN A 219 -18.79 2.62 -16.17
CA ASN A 219 -19.71 3.38 -15.30
C ASN A 219 -20.13 2.58 -14.04
N HIS A 220 -19.31 1.65 -13.58
CA HIS A 220 -19.56 0.80 -12.41
C HIS A 220 -18.49 1.20 -11.38
N GLY A 221 -18.89 1.35 -10.10
CA GLY A 221 -18.01 1.83 -9.04
C GLY A 221 -16.66 1.09 -8.99
N ASN A 222 -15.63 1.77 -8.50
CA ASN A 222 -14.31 1.17 -8.32
C ASN A 222 -14.35 0.13 -7.19
N SER A 223 -13.93 -1.10 -7.51
CA SER A 223 -13.73 -2.20 -6.55
C SER A 223 -12.31 -2.24 -5.95
N ALA A 224 -11.48 -1.24 -6.24
CA ALA A 224 -10.13 -1.10 -5.70
C ALA A 224 -10.14 -0.42 -4.33
N TRP A 225 -9.32 -0.92 -3.39
CA TRP A 225 -9.12 -0.32 -2.07
C TRP A 225 -7.67 -0.44 -1.61
N ASP A 226 -7.26 0.38 -0.63
CA ASP A 226 -5.86 0.53 -0.19
C ASP A 226 -5.52 -0.32 1.05
N ILE A 227 -6.48 -0.52 1.97
CA ILE A 227 -6.28 -1.22 3.24
C ILE A 227 -7.37 -2.27 3.45
N SER A 228 -6.95 -3.48 3.79
CA SER A 228 -7.82 -4.58 4.22
C SER A 228 -7.72 -4.72 5.74
N VAL A 229 -8.86 -4.76 6.43
CA VAL A 229 -8.94 -5.11 7.86
C VAL A 229 -9.45 -6.54 7.95
N PHE A 230 -8.66 -7.44 8.51
CA PHE A 230 -9.02 -8.84 8.68
C PHE A 230 -9.41 -9.13 10.12
N THR A 231 -10.33 -10.06 10.32
CA THR A 231 -10.73 -10.56 11.64
C THR A 231 -10.85 -12.09 11.62
N ASP A 232 -10.80 -12.72 12.79
CA ASP A 232 -11.01 -14.15 12.95
C ASP A 232 -12.52 -14.44 13.08
N CYS A 233 -13.02 -15.37 12.26
CA CYS A 233 -14.42 -15.78 12.24
C CYS A 233 -14.60 -17.24 12.69
N SER A 234 -13.82 -17.71 13.68
CA SER A 234 -13.87 -19.06 14.26
C SER A 234 -13.61 -20.20 13.27
N ASP A 235 -13.05 -21.31 13.75
CA ASP A 235 -12.67 -22.50 12.96
C ASP A 235 -11.82 -22.17 11.71
N ASP A 236 -10.60 -21.68 11.92
CA ASP A 236 -9.55 -21.48 10.90
C ASP A 236 -9.91 -20.54 9.73
N ASN A 237 -10.92 -19.68 9.88
CA ASN A 237 -11.36 -18.77 8.84
C ASN A 237 -11.08 -17.30 9.18
N ILE A 238 -10.08 -16.75 8.51
CA ILE A 238 -9.83 -15.31 8.49
C ILE A 238 -10.78 -14.68 7.47
N SER A 239 -11.52 -13.66 7.87
CA SER A 239 -12.44 -12.92 7.00
C SER A 239 -11.99 -11.47 6.81
N LEU A 240 -12.39 -10.87 5.69
CA LEU A 240 -12.23 -9.44 5.45
C LEU A 240 -13.38 -8.68 6.10
N LEU A 241 -13.09 -7.94 7.16
CA LEU A 241 -14.05 -7.11 7.90
C LEU A 241 -14.29 -5.77 7.19
N HIS A 242 -13.23 -5.08 6.79
CA HIS A 242 -13.35 -3.80 6.08
C HIS A 242 -12.42 -3.72 4.87
N ALA A 243 -12.96 -3.24 3.75
CA ALA A 243 -12.21 -2.77 2.59
C ALA A 243 -12.20 -1.24 2.60
N ILE A 244 -11.02 -0.64 2.73
CA ILE A 244 -10.87 0.81 2.95
C ILE A 244 -10.06 1.43 1.82
N GLN A 245 -10.66 2.39 1.12
CA GLN A 245 -9.93 3.29 0.23
C GLN A 245 -9.54 4.55 0.99
N VAL A 246 -8.28 4.96 0.91
CA VAL A 246 -7.79 6.18 1.54
C VAL A 246 -7.54 7.28 0.52
N LYS A 247 -7.98 8.50 0.83
CA LYS A 247 -7.61 9.73 0.13
C LYS A 247 -7.03 10.71 1.12
N HIS A 248 -5.85 11.27 0.83
CA HIS A 248 -5.25 12.23 1.78
C HIS A 248 -6.05 13.54 1.89
N SER A 249 -6.69 13.99 0.80
CA SER A 249 -7.50 15.22 0.76
C SER A 249 -8.51 15.21 -0.39
N ILE A 250 -9.50 16.12 -0.32
CA ILE A 250 -10.47 16.39 -1.39
C ILE A 250 -10.04 17.58 -2.25
N HIS A 251 -10.36 17.53 -3.54
CA HIS A 251 -10.30 18.73 -4.38
C HIS A 251 -11.39 19.71 -3.96
N ARG A 252 -11.15 21.03 -4.08
CA ARG A 252 -12.10 22.08 -3.64
C ARG A 252 -13.51 21.98 -4.24
N SER A 253 -13.64 21.31 -5.39
CA SER A 253 -14.90 21.12 -6.12
C SER A 253 -15.60 19.80 -5.79
N GLN A 254 -15.10 19.01 -4.85
CA GLN A 254 -15.62 17.70 -4.49
C GLN A 254 -16.09 17.72 -3.03
N SER A 255 -17.15 16.97 -2.74
CA SER A 255 -17.55 16.63 -1.37
C SER A 255 -17.09 15.21 -1.04
N VAL A 256 -16.99 14.88 0.25
CA VAL A 256 -16.70 13.51 0.70
C VAL A 256 -17.73 12.52 0.13
N ALA A 257 -19.02 12.87 0.17
CA ALA A 257 -20.10 12.07 -0.42
C ALA A 257 -19.86 11.78 -1.92
N SER A 258 -19.48 12.80 -2.70
CA SER A 258 -19.19 12.63 -4.14
C SER A 258 -17.96 11.75 -4.44
N ILE A 259 -17.05 11.59 -3.46
CA ILE A 259 -15.92 10.66 -3.59
C ILE A 259 -16.38 9.26 -3.22
N GLN A 260 -17.15 9.10 -2.15
CA GLN A 260 -17.71 7.80 -1.73
C GLN A 260 -18.56 7.16 -2.83
N GLU A 261 -19.38 7.94 -3.54
CA GLU A 261 -20.21 7.48 -4.67
C GLU A 261 -19.42 6.85 -5.83
N LYS A 262 -18.09 7.03 -5.89
CA LYS A 262 -17.23 6.43 -6.92
C LYS A 262 -16.84 4.99 -6.63
N TYR A 263 -17.06 4.53 -5.40
CA TYR A 263 -16.64 3.22 -4.93
C TYR A 263 -17.84 2.31 -4.76
N ASP A 264 -17.60 1.00 -4.83
CA ASP A 264 -18.61 0.03 -4.44
C ASP A 264 -19.07 0.28 -2.99
N SER A 265 -20.34 -0.01 -2.69
CA SER A 265 -20.92 0.09 -1.35
C SER A 265 -20.22 -0.73 -0.28
N SER A 266 -19.45 -1.76 -0.67
CA SER A 266 -18.65 -2.57 0.24
C SER A 266 -17.30 -1.94 0.60
N ILE A 267 -16.94 -0.80 0.00
CA ILE A 267 -15.66 -0.11 0.21
C ILE A 267 -15.92 1.23 0.89
N ALA A 268 -15.40 1.37 2.11
CA ALA A 268 -15.42 2.65 2.82
C ALA A 268 -14.30 3.55 2.27
N CYS A 269 -14.64 4.75 1.80
CA CYS A 269 -13.64 5.75 1.45
C CYS A 269 -13.39 6.68 2.63
N VAL A 270 -12.14 6.77 3.09
CA VAL A 270 -11.70 7.68 4.15
C VAL A 270 -10.88 8.80 3.55
N VAL A 271 -11.33 10.04 3.71
CA VAL A 271 -10.60 11.26 3.35
C VAL A 271 -9.90 11.81 4.59
N VAL A 272 -8.60 11.52 4.76
CA VAL A 272 -7.87 11.78 6.01
C VAL A 272 -8.00 13.22 6.52
N ASN A 273 -7.76 14.24 5.69
CA ASN A 273 -7.87 15.63 6.12
C ASN A 273 -9.32 16.11 6.35
N SER A 274 -10.33 15.40 5.87
CA SER A 274 -11.73 15.77 6.07
C SER A 274 -12.35 15.00 7.22
N ASP A 275 -12.23 13.69 7.21
CA ASP A 275 -12.88 12.77 8.14
C ASP A 275 -12.12 12.67 9.47
N LEU A 276 -10.79 12.79 9.48
CA LEU A 276 -9.95 12.62 10.68
C LEU A 276 -9.36 13.93 11.21
N ALA A 277 -9.90 15.06 10.75
CA ALA A 277 -9.48 16.38 11.19
C ALA A 277 -10.19 16.75 12.50
N LEU A 278 -9.41 17.10 13.52
CA LEU A 278 -9.95 17.55 14.81
C LEU A 278 -10.21 19.06 14.85
N LYS A 279 -9.71 19.79 13.85
CA LYS A 279 -9.82 21.25 13.76
C LYS A 279 -10.10 21.70 12.34
N PRO A 280 -10.80 22.83 12.15
CA PRO A 280 -11.09 23.36 10.83
C PRO A 280 -9.86 23.59 9.94
N GLU A 281 -8.74 24.02 10.54
CA GLU A 281 -7.50 24.29 9.80
C GLU A 281 -6.84 23.03 9.20
N GLU A 282 -7.23 21.85 9.69
CA GLU A 282 -6.71 20.57 9.21
C GLU A 282 -7.40 20.12 7.92
N HIS A 283 -8.61 20.63 7.64
CA HIS A 283 -9.35 20.36 6.40
C HIS A 283 -8.71 20.98 5.16
N VAL A 284 -8.03 22.13 5.31
CA VAL A 284 -7.62 22.97 4.16
C VAL A 284 -6.10 22.91 3.90
N GLY A 285 -5.37 22.02 4.58
CA GLY A 285 -4.00 21.64 4.21
C GLY A 285 -2.85 22.48 4.80
N THR A 286 -3.13 23.53 5.58
CA THR A 286 -2.08 24.28 6.31
C THR A 286 -1.50 23.48 7.48
N LYS A 287 -2.30 22.62 8.11
CA LYS A 287 -1.91 21.68 9.17
C LYS A 287 -2.56 20.32 8.90
N SER A 288 -2.00 19.52 7.99
CA SER A 288 -2.65 18.27 7.56
C SER A 288 -2.85 17.28 8.74
N ALA A 289 -4.07 16.76 8.88
CA ALA A 289 -4.40 15.71 9.85
C ALA A 289 -3.47 14.49 9.70
N MET A 290 -3.16 14.09 8.47
CA MET A 290 -2.18 13.03 8.17
C MET A 290 -0.82 13.28 8.84
N ARG A 291 -0.28 14.51 8.73
CA ARG A 291 1.00 14.85 9.37
C ARG A 291 0.89 14.87 10.89
N SER A 292 -0.25 15.32 11.41
CA SER A 292 -0.51 15.31 12.85
C SER A 292 -0.56 13.88 13.40
N ILE A 293 -1.27 12.96 12.72
CA ILE A 293 -1.38 11.54 13.11
C ILE A 293 0.02 10.92 13.15
N ILE A 294 0.77 11.00 12.05
CA ILE A 294 2.12 10.40 11.96
C ILE A 294 3.08 11.04 12.97
N GLY A 295 2.99 12.35 13.19
CA GLY A 295 3.80 13.03 14.20
C GLY A 295 3.46 12.61 15.63
N CYS A 296 2.18 12.38 15.92
CA CYS A 296 1.70 11.92 17.22
C CYS A 296 2.13 10.47 17.48
N THR A 297 1.97 9.54 16.53
CA THR A 297 2.42 8.15 16.68
C THR A 297 3.94 8.05 16.84
N LEU A 298 4.71 8.86 16.11
CA LEU A 298 6.16 8.95 16.31
C LEU A 298 6.54 9.51 17.68
N SER A 299 5.75 10.46 18.21
CA SER A 299 5.99 11.02 19.55
C SER A 299 5.67 10.00 20.64
N GLU A 300 4.59 9.23 20.46
CA GLU A 300 4.20 8.13 21.34
C GLU A 300 5.29 7.04 21.38
N LEU A 301 5.87 6.67 20.23
CA LEU A 301 6.95 5.68 20.15
C LEU A 301 8.26 6.09 20.86
N ASN A 302 8.61 7.38 20.82
CA ASN A 302 9.90 7.85 21.36
C ASN A 302 9.88 8.12 22.86
N ASP A 303 8.80 7.75 23.56
CA ASP A 303 8.69 7.76 25.03
C ASP A 303 9.09 9.09 25.71
N ASN A 304 9.07 10.20 24.97
CA ASN A 304 9.36 11.55 25.48
C ASN A 304 8.16 12.11 26.26
N MET A 305 7.61 11.26 27.13
CA MET A 305 6.25 11.24 27.65
C MET A 305 5.25 10.75 26.59
N ALA A 306 4.62 9.61 26.86
CA ALA A 306 3.22 9.38 26.50
C ALA A 306 2.40 10.53 27.11
N ASN A 307 2.48 11.69 26.45
CA ASN A 307 1.78 12.88 26.84
C ASN A 307 0.32 12.49 26.70
N SER A 308 -0.43 12.44 27.80
CA SER A 308 -1.86 12.10 27.79
C SER A 308 -2.59 12.84 26.67
N ARG A 309 -2.16 14.06 26.35
CA ARG A 309 -2.62 14.82 25.21
C ARG A 309 -2.38 14.15 23.84
N VAL A 310 -1.19 13.62 23.57
CA VAL A 310 -0.87 12.93 22.29
C VAL A 310 -1.74 11.68 22.14
N THR A 311 -1.82 10.87 23.20
CA THR A 311 -2.69 9.68 23.25
C THR A 311 -4.15 10.08 23.00
N SER A 312 -4.71 11.06 23.74
CA SER A 312 -6.09 11.53 23.51
C SER A 312 -6.33 12.10 22.11
N LEU A 313 -5.33 12.72 21.48
CA LEU A 313 -5.45 13.21 20.09
C LEU A 313 -5.44 12.07 19.06
N LEU A 314 -4.81 10.94 19.38
CA LEU A 314 -4.85 9.73 18.57
C LEU A 314 -6.18 9.00 18.79
N ASP A 315 -6.60 8.82 20.05
CA ASP A 315 -7.86 8.18 20.42
C ASP A 315 -9.06 8.88 19.74
N ALA A 316 -9.15 10.21 19.85
CA ALA A 316 -10.21 10.97 19.19
C ALA A 316 -10.23 10.82 17.66
N ARG A 317 -9.08 10.58 17.03
CA ARG A 317 -9.01 10.32 15.58
C ARG A 317 -9.32 8.87 15.23
N THR A 318 -9.00 7.94 16.13
CA THR A 318 -9.43 6.54 16.03
C THR A 318 -10.95 6.48 16.12
N GLU A 319 -11.58 7.16 17.07
CA GLU A 319 -13.05 7.25 17.19
C GLU A 319 -13.68 7.78 15.88
N LEU A 320 -13.18 8.92 15.36
CA LEU A 320 -13.64 9.45 14.06
C LEU A 320 -13.45 8.48 12.90
N LEU A 321 -12.37 7.69 12.91
CA LEU A 321 -12.12 6.67 11.90
C LEU A 321 -13.16 5.55 12.00
N LEU A 322 -13.40 5.00 13.19
CA LEU A 322 -14.37 3.94 13.41
C LEU A 322 -15.79 4.39 13.05
N ASP A 323 -16.21 5.58 13.50
CA ASP A 323 -17.49 6.18 13.10
C ASP A 323 -17.62 6.33 11.57
N THR A 324 -16.52 6.70 10.91
CA THR A 324 -16.47 6.82 9.45
C THR A 324 -16.63 5.48 8.76
N LEU A 325 -16.03 4.42 9.30
CA LEU A 325 -16.14 3.06 8.78
C LEU A 325 -17.56 2.51 8.98
N ASP A 326 -18.15 2.71 10.16
CA ASP A 326 -19.52 2.27 10.46
C ASP A 326 -20.56 2.98 9.60
N ALA A 327 -20.42 4.29 9.41
CA ALA A 327 -21.35 5.07 8.58
C ALA A 327 -21.28 4.72 7.07
N ARG A 328 -20.17 4.11 6.62
CA ARG A 328 -19.88 3.90 5.18
C ARG A 328 -19.76 2.43 4.78
N SER A 329 -19.64 1.52 5.73
CA SER A 329 -19.65 0.07 5.48
C SER A 329 -21.07 -0.46 5.66
N LEU A 330 -21.82 -0.56 4.55
CA LEU A 330 -23.19 -1.08 4.59
C LEU A 330 -23.25 -2.61 4.44
N ASN A 331 -22.22 -3.23 3.83
CA ASN A 331 -22.06 -4.67 3.71
C ASN A 331 -20.57 -5.00 3.45
N PRO A 332 -19.85 -5.68 4.36
CA PRO A 332 -18.50 -6.14 4.04
C PRO A 332 -18.53 -7.12 2.86
N PRO A 333 -17.54 -7.08 1.94
CA PRO A 333 -17.52 -8.02 0.81
C PRO A 333 -17.29 -9.44 1.33
N ALA A 334 -18.15 -10.37 0.94
CA ALA A 334 -17.98 -11.79 1.25
C ALA A 334 -16.75 -12.34 0.52
N ILE A 335 -15.58 -12.31 1.17
CA ILE A 335 -14.35 -12.94 0.69
C ILE A 335 -13.89 -13.92 1.77
N HIS A 336 -14.02 -15.22 1.48
CA HIS A 336 -13.47 -16.29 2.30
C HIS A 336 -12.01 -16.57 1.86
N TYR A 337 -11.05 -16.54 2.79
CA TYR A 337 -9.61 -16.70 2.54
C TYR A 337 -9.07 -18.07 2.97
#